data_AF-A0A3M0GEI7-F1
#
_entry.id   AF-A0A3M0GEI7-F1
#
_cell.length_a   1.000
_cell.length_b   1.000
_cell.length_c   1.000
_cell.angle_alpha   90.00
_cell.angle_beta   90.00
_cell.angle_gamma   90.00
#
_symmetry.space_group_name_H-M   'P 1'
#
loop_
_entity.id
_entity.type
_entity.pdbx_description
1 polymer ?
#
loop_
_entity_poly.entity_id
_entity_poly.type
_entity_poly.pdbx_seq_one_letter_code
_entity_poly.pdbx_strand_id
1 'polypeptide(L)'
;MKTLYITFVTLVLTTSLLSQNYLVSNTTRSYKTQPSTSISSFVVEVIDDTTFDYREFLSQSSDSQSRFRIGSERVSKRELTKIFRKGSRKSENVGQFKNYLSENYPRLSSQLSTMEIGLLFEQFSKGTVTRYLNELPSIL
;
A
#
# COMPACT_ATOMS: atom_id res chain seq x y z
N MET A 1 -30.36 -42.57 7.14
CA MET A 1 -29.87 -42.33 5.78
C MET A 1 -30.06 -40.84 5.50
N LYS A 2 -29.02 -40.02 5.68
CA LYS A 2 -28.01 -39.60 4.68
C LYS A 2 -28.55 -38.62 3.62
N THR A 3 -28.97 -37.43 4.04
CA THR A 3 -29.15 -36.26 3.14
C THR A 3 -28.99 -34.94 3.91
N LEU A 4 -27.90 -34.77 4.65
CA LEU A 4 -27.58 -33.52 5.38
C LEU A 4 -26.12 -33.06 5.21
N TYR A 5 -25.45 -33.47 4.14
CA TYR A 5 -24.00 -33.24 3.95
C TYR A 5 -23.59 -32.75 2.55
N ILE A 6 -24.50 -32.24 1.72
CA ILE A 6 -24.18 -31.87 0.32
C ILE A 6 -24.18 -30.35 0.07
N THR A 7 -24.28 -29.52 1.12
CA THR A 7 -24.21 -28.05 0.95
C THR A 7 -23.02 -27.39 1.64
N PHE A 8 -22.02 -28.16 2.09
CA PHE A 8 -20.82 -27.62 2.77
C PHE A 8 -19.49 -27.81 2.02
N VAL A 9 -19.53 -28.28 0.76
CA VAL A 9 -18.30 -28.59 -0.02
C VAL A 9 -17.97 -27.53 -1.10
N THR A 10 -18.87 -26.59 -1.38
CA THR A 10 -18.65 -25.57 -2.43
C THR A 10 -17.97 -24.29 -1.96
N LEU A 11 -17.56 -24.18 -0.69
CA LEU A 11 -16.97 -22.94 -0.15
C LEU A 11 -15.43 -22.94 0.00
N VAL A 12 -14.72 -23.99 -0.45
CA VAL A 12 -13.26 -24.15 -0.16
C VAL A 12 -12.38 -24.25 -1.43
N LEU A 13 -12.90 -23.99 -2.64
CA LEU A 13 -12.14 -24.21 -3.89
C LEU A 13 -11.85 -22.95 -4.73
N THR A 14 -11.54 -21.80 -4.10
CA THR A 14 -10.98 -20.64 -4.83
C THR A 14 -9.66 -20.09 -4.30
N THR A 15 -9.01 -20.76 -3.34
CA THR A 15 -7.63 -20.43 -2.98
C THR A 15 -6.68 -21.37 -3.72
N SER A 16 -6.44 -21.13 -5.00
CA SER A 16 -5.37 -21.82 -5.71
C SER A 16 -4.79 -20.95 -6.83
N LEU A 17 -3.48 -20.74 -6.70
CA LEU A 17 -2.52 -20.41 -7.76
C LEU A 17 -2.35 -18.93 -8.11
N LEU A 18 -1.46 -18.26 -7.36
CA LEU A 18 -0.50 -17.35 -8.00
C LEU A 18 0.85 -17.36 -7.26
N SER A 19 1.47 -18.53 -7.10
CA SER A 19 2.91 -18.61 -6.84
C SER A 19 3.65 -18.39 -8.16
N GLN A 20 3.82 -17.13 -8.56
CA GLN A 20 4.68 -16.82 -9.70
C GLN A 20 6.14 -16.80 -9.24
N ASN A 21 6.87 -17.80 -9.74
CA ASN A 21 8.29 -18.04 -9.58
C ASN A 21 9.11 -16.76 -9.87
N TYR A 22 9.81 -16.24 -8.86
CA TYR A 22 10.93 -15.32 -9.10
C TYR A 22 12.18 -16.16 -9.35
N LEU A 23 12.36 -16.55 -10.61
CA LEU A 23 13.63 -17.08 -11.11
C LEU A 23 14.71 -16.00 -10.95
N VAL A 24 15.73 -16.34 -10.16
CA VAL A 24 17.02 -15.64 -10.14
C VAL A 24 17.69 -15.84 -11.50
N SER A 25 17.95 -14.76 -12.23
CA SER A 25 18.97 -14.78 -13.28
C SER A 25 19.87 -13.54 -13.19
N ASN A 26 21.12 -13.79 -12.86
CA ASN A 26 22.21 -12.84 -13.00
C ASN A 26 22.50 -12.59 -14.49
N THR A 27 22.73 -11.33 -14.86
CA THR A 27 23.63 -10.85 -15.95
C THR A 27 23.01 -9.79 -16.88
N THR A 28 23.78 -8.71 -17.00
CA THR A 28 23.81 -7.63 -18.00
C THR A 28 22.69 -6.58 -18.01
N ARG A 29 23.14 -5.32 -17.86
CA ARG A 29 22.40 -4.07 -18.07
C ARG A 29 21.55 -4.16 -19.34
N SER A 30 20.25 -4.30 -19.14
CA SER A 30 19.24 -3.92 -20.11
C SER A 30 18.34 -2.92 -19.41
N TYR A 31 17.98 -1.83 -20.09
CA TYR A 31 17.04 -0.84 -19.57
C TYR A 31 15.73 -1.57 -19.24
N LYS A 32 15.58 -1.98 -17.97
CA LYS A 32 14.42 -2.71 -17.48
C LYS A 32 13.22 -1.80 -17.64
N THR A 33 12.40 -2.07 -18.65
CA THR A 33 11.01 -1.65 -18.64
C THR A 33 10.41 -2.23 -17.37
N GLN A 34 10.35 -1.44 -16.30
CA GLN A 34 9.76 -1.89 -15.04
C GLN A 34 8.32 -2.32 -15.33
N PRO A 35 7.89 -3.50 -14.84
CA PRO A 35 6.49 -3.87 -14.90
C PRO A 35 5.71 -2.74 -14.23
N SER A 36 4.81 -2.10 -14.99
CA SER A 36 3.92 -1.08 -14.43
C SER A 36 2.96 -1.80 -13.51
N THR A 37 3.14 -1.63 -12.21
CA THR A 37 2.27 -2.25 -11.22
C THR A 37 1.02 -1.38 -11.04
N SER A 38 -0.12 -2.00 -10.79
CA SER A 38 -1.35 -1.25 -10.48
C SER A 38 -1.21 -0.57 -9.13
N ILE A 39 -1.91 0.55 -8.91
CA ILE A 39 -1.97 1.17 -7.58
C ILE A 39 -2.41 0.17 -6.50
N SER A 40 -3.25 -0.80 -6.84
CA SER A 40 -3.69 -1.87 -5.95
C SER A 40 -2.52 -2.66 -5.35
N SER A 41 -1.42 -2.88 -6.09
CA SER A 41 -0.24 -3.56 -5.54
C SER A 41 0.49 -2.73 -4.48
N PHE A 42 0.52 -1.40 -4.61
CA PHE A 42 1.02 -0.51 -3.57
C PHE A 42 0.14 -0.60 -2.32
N VAL A 43 -1.17 -0.60 -2.54
CA VAL A 43 -2.17 -0.65 -1.47
C VAL A 43 -2.06 -1.95 -0.68
N VAL A 44 -1.98 -3.10 -1.36
CA VAL A 44 -1.77 -4.41 -0.73
C VAL A 44 -0.48 -4.42 0.10
N GLU A 45 0.61 -3.87 -0.42
CA GLU A 45 1.88 -3.81 0.31
C GLU A 45 1.78 -3.00 1.62
N VAL A 46 0.94 -1.97 1.65
CA VAL A 46 0.75 -1.14 2.85
C VAL A 46 -0.28 -1.74 3.83
N ILE A 47 -1.33 -2.38 3.30
CA ILE A 47 -2.48 -2.83 4.09
C ILE A 47 -2.33 -4.27 4.60
N ASP A 48 -1.80 -5.16 3.76
CA ASP A 48 -1.82 -6.61 3.98
C ASP A 48 -0.57 -7.09 4.75
N ASP A 49 0.40 -6.20 4.95
CA ASP A 49 1.54 -6.46 5.81
C ASP A 49 1.09 -6.40 7.28
N THR A 50 0.74 -7.56 7.84
CA THR A 50 0.45 -7.74 9.27
C THR A 50 1.60 -7.28 10.18
N THR A 51 2.79 -7.07 9.62
CA THR A 51 3.99 -6.58 10.28
C THR A 51 4.42 -5.21 9.77
N PHE A 52 3.52 -4.40 9.18
CA PHE A 52 3.85 -3.11 8.57
C PHE A 52 4.71 -2.23 9.49
N ASP A 53 6.02 -2.26 9.26
CA ASP A 53 6.97 -1.38 9.92
C ASP A 53 7.08 -0.12 9.07
N TYR A 54 6.53 0.96 9.60
CA TYR A 54 6.54 2.25 8.92
C TYR A 54 7.95 2.74 8.55
N ARG A 55 8.97 2.51 9.40
CA ARG A 55 10.34 2.94 9.12
C ARG A 55 10.98 2.08 8.05
N GLU A 56 10.80 0.77 8.13
CA GLU A 56 11.29 -0.15 7.11
C GLU A 56 10.64 0.15 5.77
N PHE A 57 9.31 0.31 5.75
CA PHE A 57 8.57 0.68 4.54
C PHE A 57 9.08 1.99 3.93
N LEU A 58 9.34 3.02 4.75
CA LEU A 58 9.93 4.28 4.27
C LEU A 58 11.31 4.06 3.63
N SER A 59 12.18 3.27 4.25
CA SER A 59 13.51 2.95 3.72
C SER A 59 13.42 2.17 2.41
N GLN A 60 12.61 1.12 2.37
CA GLN A 60 12.38 0.33 1.16
C GLN A 60 11.75 1.19 0.05
N SER A 61 10.88 2.14 0.39
CA SER A 61 10.28 3.04 -0.59
C SER A 61 11.28 3.98 -1.25
N SER A 62 12.35 4.40 -0.55
CA SER A 62 13.37 5.28 -1.13
C SER A 62 14.26 4.58 -2.14
N ASP A 63 14.52 3.29 -1.93
CA ASP A 63 15.41 2.50 -2.79
C ASP A 63 14.65 1.76 -3.90
N SER A 64 13.33 1.64 -3.75
CA SER A 64 12.46 0.99 -4.71
C SER A 64 12.47 1.68 -6.08
N GLN A 65 12.68 0.86 -7.11
CA GLN A 65 12.54 1.26 -8.50
C GLN A 65 11.13 0.99 -9.05
N SER A 66 10.18 0.56 -8.20
CA SER A 66 8.81 0.26 -8.61
C SER A 66 8.07 1.52 -9.06
N ARG A 67 7.30 1.40 -10.14
CA ARG A 67 6.49 2.48 -10.70
C ARG A 67 5.06 2.01 -10.90
N PHE A 68 4.14 2.83 -10.44
CA PHE A 68 2.72 2.55 -10.39
C PHE A 68 1.98 3.41 -11.41
N ARG A 69 1.01 2.81 -12.08
CA ARG A 69 0.20 3.51 -13.07
C ARG A 69 -0.97 4.24 -12.40
N ILE A 70 -1.02 5.56 -12.57
CA ILE A 70 -2.13 6.42 -12.15
C ILE A 70 -2.68 7.12 -13.41
N GLY A 71 -3.81 6.63 -13.94
CA GLY A 71 -4.29 7.04 -15.26
C GLY A 71 -3.27 6.76 -16.38
N SER A 72 -2.78 7.81 -17.03
CA SER A 72 -1.72 7.77 -18.05
C SER A 72 -0.30 7.96 -17.48
N GLU A 73 -0.18 8.32 -16.21
CA GLU A 73 1.08 8.67 -15.58
C GLU A 73 1.71 7.48 -14.83
N ARG A 74 3.03 7.56 -14.63
CA ARG A 74 3.81 6.58 -13.86
C ARG A 74 4.46 7.26 -12.66
N VAL A 75 3.98 6.94 -11.48
CA VAL A 75 4.45 7.51 -10.21
C VAL A 75 5.34 6.49 -9.50
N SER A 76 6.47 6.94 -8.95
CA SER A 76 7.37 6.04 -8.22
C SER A 76 6.80 5.64 -6.86
N LYS A 77 7.24 4.50 -6.31
CA LYS A 77 6.90 4.10 -4.92
C LYS A 77 7.19 5.22 -3.94
N ARG A 78 8.39 5.80 -4.03
CA ARG A 78 8.84 6.93 -3.23
C ARG A 78 7.87 8.10 -3.25
N GLU A 79 7.31 8.41 -4.42
CA GLU A 79 6.44 9.55 -4.60
C GLU A 79 5.02 9.28 -4.09
N LEU A 80 4.48 8.08 -4.31
CA LEU A 80 3.25 7.63 -3.66
C LEU A 80 3.36 7.68 -2.14
N THR A 81 4.42 7.12 -1.58
CA THR A 81 4.70 7.16 -0.15
C THR A 81 4.74 8.60 0.39
N LYS A 82 5.37 9.53 -0.35
CA LYS A 82 5.37 10.96 0.01
C LYS A 82 3.97 11.57 -0.01
N ILE A 83 3.16 11.27 -1.03
CA ILE A 83 1.79 11.77 -1.15
C ILE A 83 0.96 11.32 0.05
N PHE A 84 0.93 10.02 0.34
CA PHE A 84 0.13 9.47 1.44
C PHE A 84 0.63 9.96 2.80
N ARG A 85 1.95 9.99 3.04
CA ARG A 85 2.54 10.56 4.25
C ARG A 85 2.22 12.04 4.43
N LYS A 86 2.27 12.83 3.35
CA LYS A 86 1.98 14.27 3.43
C LYS A 86 0.49 14.49 3.70
N GLY A 87 -0.38 13.72 3.05
CA GLY A 87 -1.81 13.77 3.28
C GLY A 87 -2.16 13.39 4.71
N SER A 88 -1.65 12.27 5.22
CA SER A 88 -1.96 11.82 6.59
C SER A 88 -1.53 12.85 7.63
N ARG A 89 -0.38 13.51 7.44
CA ARG A 89 0.12 14.56 8.34
C ARG A 89 -0.68 15.85 8.30
N LYS A 90 -1.38 16.12 7.19
CA LYS A 90 -2.21 17.32 7.00
C LYS A 90 -3.66 17.10 7.40
N SER A 91 -4.00 15.91 7.88
CA SER A 91 -5.38 15.50 8.11
C SER A 91 -5.52 14.93 9.51
N GLU A 92 -6.52 15.41 10.23
CA GLU A 92 -6.83 14.96 11.59
C GLU A 92 -7.67 13.67 11.59
N ASN A 93 -8.35 13.38 10.48
CA ASN A 93 -9.22 12.22 10.32
C ASN A 93 -9.28 11.75 8.87
N VAL A 94 -9.88 10.57 8.67
CA VAL A 94 -10.04 9.92 7.34
C VAL A 94 -10.80 10.82 6.36
N GLY A 95 -11.79 11.59 6.82
CA GLY A 95 -12.56 12.50 5.97
C GLY A 95 -11.70 13.62 5.39
N GLN A 96 -10.91 14.28 6.25
CA GLN A 96 -9.95 15.30 5.81
C GLN A 96 -8.88 14.72 4.88
N PHE A 97 -8.42 13.48 5.13
CA PHE A 97 -7.44 12.81 4.27
C PHE A 97 -8.01 12.47 2.89
N LYS A 98 -9.24 11.96 2.84
CA LYS A 98 -9.97 11.71 1.59
C LYS A 98 -10.13 12.99 0.78
N ASN A 99 -10.50 14.10 1.43
CA ASN A 99 -10.64 15.40 0.78
C ASN A 99 -9.29 15.87 0.24
N TYR A 100 -8.23 15.78 1.05
CA TYR A 100 -6.87 16.12 0.63
C TYR A 100 -6.45 15.37 -0.65
N LEU A 101 -6.63 14.05 -0.69
CA LEU A 101 -6.31 13.25 -1.88
C LEU A 101 -7.18 13.62 -3.09
N SER A 102 -8.46 13.90 -2.88
CA SER A 102 -9.40 14.21 -3.96
C SER A 102 -9.12 15.59 -4.58
N GLU A 103 -8.74 16.58 -3.77
CA GLU A 103 -8.41 17.92 -4.23
C GLU A 103 -7.04 18.00 -4.90
N ASN A 104 -6.03 17.35 -4.33
CA ASN A 104 -4.63 17.49 -4.77
C ASN A 104 -4.21 16.42 -5.77
N TYR A 105 -4.82 15.23 -5.71
CA TYR A 105 -4.46 14.06 -6.50
C TYR A 105 -5.71 13.31 -7.02
N PRO A 106 -6.63 13.98 -7.74
CA PRO A 106 -7.94 13.41 -8.10
C PRO A 106 -7.85 12.09 -8.87
N ARG A 107 -6.84 11.94 -9.75
CA ARG A 107 -6.60 10.71 -10.53
C ARG A 107 -6.14 9.52 -9.67
N LEU A 108 -5.43 9.80 -8.57
CA LEU A 108 -5.03 8.79 -7.60
C LEU A 108 -6.22 8.43 -6.72
N SER A 109 -6.93 9.44 -6.21
CA SER A 109 -8.10 9.28 -5.34
C SER A 109 -9.20 8.44 -6.01
N SER A 110 -9.46 8.65 -7.31
CA SER A 110 -10.49 7.91 -8.05
C SER A 110 -10.18 6.43 -8.25
N GLN A 111 -8.94 5.98 -8.01
CA GLN A 111 -8.53 4.59 -8.11
C GLN A 111 -8.52 3.87 -6.76
N LEU A 112 -8.88 4.55 -5.67
CA LEU A 112 -8.91 4.01 -4.32
C LEU A 112 -10.35 3.95 -3.81
N SER A 113 -10.72 2.82 -3.22
CA SER A 113 -11.95 2.69 -2.46
C SER A 113 -11.88 3.48 -1.15
N THR A 114 -13.05 3.80 -0.59
CA THR A 114 -13.10 4.50 0.71
C THR A 114 -12.47 3.67 1.83
N MET A 115 -12.53 2.33 1.74
CA MET A 115 -11.88 1.42 2.68
C MET A 115 -10.35 1.51 2.58
N GLU A 116 -9.79 1.44 1.37
CA GLU A 116 -8.34 1.57 1.15
C GLU A 116 -7.82 2.93 1.62
N ILE A 117 -8.58 4.02 1.38
CA ILE A 117 -8.23 5.36 1.88
C ILE A 117 -8.17 5.37 3.42
N GLY A 118 -9.13 4.73 4.10
CA GLY A 118 -9.15 4.62 5.56
C GLY A 118 -7.94 3.87 6.11
N LEU A 119 -7.60 2.72 5.51
CA LEU A 119 -6.48 1.89 5.93
C LEU A 119 -5.12 2.55 5.65
N LEU A 120 -4.98 3.22 4.49
CA LEU A 120 -3.82 4.04 4.19
C LEU A 120 -3.66 5.17 5.21
N PHE A 121 -4.75 5.86 5.56
CA PHE A 121 -4.70 6.89 6.60
C PHE A 121 -4.22 6.32 7.93
N GLU A 122 -4.76 5.18 8.36
CA GLU A 122 -4.38 4.53 9.61
C GLU A 122 -2.88 4.20 9.64
N GLN A 123 -2.35 3.56 8.59
CA GLN A 123 -0.94 3.18 8.55
C GLN A 123 0.00 4.39 8.52
N PHE A 124 -0.31 5.40 7.71
CA PHE A 124 0.53 6.60 7.58
C PHE A 124 0.35 7.61 8.72
N SER A 125 -0.75 7.56 9.48
CA SER A 125 -0.96 8.40 10.67
C SER A 125 -0.32 7.79 11.92
N LYS A 126 -0.43 6.48 12.14
CA LYS A 126 0.20 5.76 13.26
C LYS A 126 1.72 5.96 13.28
N GLY A 127 2.39 5.80 12.14
CA GLY A 127 3.84 6.05 12.03
C GLY A 127 4.26 7.48 12.38
N THR A 128 3.34 8.46 12.30
CA THR A 128 3.60 9.85 12.70
C THR A 128 3.51 10.04 14.22
N VAL A 129 2.56 9.38 14.88
CA VAL A 129 2.38 9.47 16.34
C VAL A 129 3.52 8.78 17.08
N THR A 130 3.92 7.58 16.65
CA THR A 130 5.09 6.86 17.22
C THR A 130 6.37 7.69 17.11
N ARG A 131 6.52 8.45 16.03
CA ARG A 131 7.64 9.40 15.87
C ARG A 131 7.58 10.53 16.89
N TYR A 132 6.41 11.15 17.08
CA TYR A 132 6.25 12.21 18.06
C TYR A 132 6.56 11.73 19.48
N LEU A 133 6.06 10.54 19.86
CA LEU A 133 6.29 9.97 21.19
C LEU A 133 7.76 9.56 21.41
N ASN A 134 8.44 9.04 20.39
CA ASN A 134 9.85 8.63 20.49
C ASN A 134 10.85 9.81 20.33
N GLU A 135 10.44 10.93 19.75
CA GLU A 135 11.26 12.16 19.63
C GLU A 135 11.08 13.11 20.83
N LEU A 136 10.14 12.83 21.75
CA LEU A 136 10.05 13.59 23.01
C LEU A 136 11.29 13.27 23.87
N PRO A 137 12.07 14.28 24.29
CA PRO A 137 13.13 14.05 25.26
C PRO A 137 12.51 13.42 26.51
N SER A 138 13.09 12.31 26.97
CA SER A 138 12.73 11.72 28.25
C SER A 138 12.94 12.78 29.32
N ILE A 139 11.85 13.31 29.85
CA ILE A 139 11.86 14.21 31.00
C ILE A 139 12.14 13.31 32.21
N LEU A 140 13.42 13.07 32.48
CA LEU A 140 13.95 12.47 33.71
C LEU A 140 14.98 13.43 34.30
#